data_AF-A0AAW1SJ68-F1
#
_entry.id   AF-A0AAW1SJ68-F1
#
_cell.length_a   1.000
_cell.length_b   1.000
_cell.length_c   1.000
_cell.angle_alpha   90.00
_cell.angle_beta   90.00
_cell.angle_gamma   90.00
#
_symmetry.space_group_name_H-M   'P 1'
#
loop_
_entity.id
_entity.type
_entity.pdbx_description
1 polymer ?
#
loop_
_entity_poly.entity_id
_entity_poly.type
_entity_poly.pdbx_seq_one_letter_code
_entity_poly.pdbx_strand_id
1 'polypeptide(L)'
;MEGPARPGRWKEYCQHRVCLQDPRKSALNLIQEAYTDLWWHLVCCQLFSRTTAGPVVMATIASFLKTHTTPASILEADKADIEAAVSALGLHEIRQKALKCMSEAFLAKDCKLPSELHGCGSFADESWQIFCRGQTSSKGVQDRFLRQYLSWLKTGKQAAAGTDGSAKPTRPRKRKMELAP
;
A
#
# COMPACT_ATOMS: atom_id res chain seq x y z
N MET A 1 -0.58 -9.19 -38.55
CA MET A 1 0.09 -10.12 -37.61
C MET A 1 0.81 -9.25 -36.59
N GLU A 2 0.15 -8.94 -35.48
CA GLU A 2 0.82 -8.28 -34.35
C GLU A 2 1.65 -9.33 -33.63
N GLY A 3 2.97 -9.12 -33.56
CA GLY A 3 3.88 -9.99 -32.82
C GLY A 3 3.58 -9.95 -31.32
N PRO A 4 4.07 -10.95 -30.53
CA PRO A 4 3.80 -10.99 -29.10
C PRO A 4 4.27 -9.69 -28.44
N ALA A 5 3.39 -9.09 -27.63
CA ALA A 5 3.68 -7.88 -26.87
C ALA A 5 5.02 -8.02 -26.12
N ARG A 6 5.96 -7.11 -26.37
CA ARG A 6 7.25 -7.11 -25.68
C ARG A 6 7.00 -6.90 -24.18
N PRO A 7 7.59 -7.69 -23.27
CA PRO A 7 7.36 -7.52 -21.84
C PRO A 7 7.87 -6.15 -21.33
N GLY A 8 6.94 -5.39 -20.74
CA GLY A 8 7.08 -4.37 -19.69
C GLY A 8 8.29 -3.43 -19.67
N ARG A 9 8.28 -2.34 -20.46
CA ARG A 9 9.19 -1.20 -20.28
C ARG A 9 8.85 -0.34 -19.06
N TRP A 10 7.67 -0.51 -18.47
CA TRP A 10 7.23 0.25 -17.30
C TRP A 10 8.10 0.02 -16.08
N LYS A 11 8.54 -1.23 -15.84
CA LYS A 11 9.48 -1.55 -14.76
C LYS A 11 10.78 -0.79 -14.96
N GLU A 12 11.35 -0.85 -16.15
CA GLU A 12 12.57 -0.10 -16.52
C GLU A 12 12.34 1.41 -16.40
N TYR A 13 11.24 1.91 -16.96
CA TYR A 13 10.84 3.33 -16.92
C TYR A 13 10.73 3.86 -15.49
N CYS A 14 10.13 3.09 -14.59
CA CYS A 14 10.04 3.47 -13.20
C CYS A 14 11.38 3.36 -12.49
N GLN A 15 12.11 2.26 -12.66
CA GLN A 15 13.41 2.03 -12.02
C GLN A 15 14.42 3.12 -12.39
N HIS A 16 14.47 3.52 -13.66
CA HIS A 16 15.33 4.63 -14.12
C HIS A 16 14.97 5.98 -13.52
N ARG A 17 13.77 6.12 -12.93
CA ARG A 17 13.27 7.37 -12.36
C ARG A 17 12.82 7.24 -10.90
N VAL A 18 13.19 6.16 -10.21
CA VAL A 18 13.14 6.11 -8.75
C VAL A 18 14.24 7.06 -8.28
N CYS A 19 13.84 8.28 -7.94
CA CYS A 19 14.78 9.35 -7.57
C CYS A 19 15.14 9.30 -6.07
N LEU A 20 14.31 8.66 -5.25
CA LEU A 20 14.48 8.63 -3.81
C LEU A 20 14.89 7.23 -3.37
N GLN A 21 16.21 6.99 -3.31
CA GLN A 21 16.74 5.71 -2.84
C GLN A 21 16.63 5.56 -1.31
N ASP A 22 16.66 6.68 -0.57
CA ASP A 22 16.59 6.71 0.90
C ASP A 22 15.65 7.83 1.41
N PRO A 23 14.34 7.55 1.58
CA PRO A 23 13.40 8.47 2.20
C PRO A 23 13.80 8.70 3.64
N ARG A 24 13.79 9.97 4.07
CA ARG A 24 14.10 10.33 5.45
C ARG A 24 13.10 9.66 6.38
N LYS A 25 13.60 8.87 7.34
CA LYS A 25 12.77 8.18 8.32
C LYS A 25 12.18 9.17 9.32
N SER A 26 10.86 9.17 9.45
CA SER A 26 10.11 10.05 10.33
C SER A 26 9.71 9.32 11.61
N ALA A 27 9.36 10.09 12.65
CA ALA A 27 8.81 9.51 13.89
C ALA A 27 7.42 8.86 13.70
N LEU A 28 6.79 9.05 12.52
CA LEU A 28 5.51 8.41 12.18
C LEU A 28 5.67 6.91 11.88
N ASN A 29 6.89 6.46 11.59
CA ASN A 29 7.22 5.07 11.25
C ASN A 29 6.28 4.50 10.16
N LEU A 30 6.06 5.27 9.10
CA LEU A 30 5.22 4.83 7.99
C LEU A 30 5.90 3.67 7.27
N ILE A 31 5.16 2.60 6.99
CA ILE A 31 5.72 1.42 6.33
C ILE A 31 6.30 1.74 4.95
N GLN A 32 5.73 2.74 4.29
CA GLN A 32 6.15 3.26 3.00
C GLN A 32 7.57 3.81 3.01
N GLU A 33 8.07 4.29 4.17
CA GLU A 33 9.44 4.77 4.35
C GLU A 33 10.46 3.62 4.25
N ALA A 34 10.05 2.38 4.50
CA ALA A 34 10.95 1.23 4.53
C ALA A 34 11.14 0.57 3.15
N TYR A 35 10.23 0.81 2.20
CA TYR A 35 10.20 0.11 0.92
C TYR A 35 10.12 1.10 -0.24
N THR A 36 11.27 1.41 -0.83
CA THR A 36 11.41 2.34 -1.97
C THR A 36 11.46 1.66 -3.32
N ASP A 37 11.79 0.36 -3.35
CA ASP A 37 11.65 -0.43 -4.56
C ASP A 37 10.19 -0.41 -5.01
N LEU A 38 9.98 -0.14 -6.30
CA LEU A 38 8.63 0.05 -6.85
C LEU A 38 7.73 -1.13 -6.52
N TRP A 39 8.19 -2.35 -6.76
CA TRP A 39 7.37 -3.54 -6.60
C TRP A 39 7.00 -3.73 -5.13
N TRP A 40 7.99 -3.65 -4.25
CA TRP A 40 7.77 -3.80 -2.81
C TRP A 40 6.86 -2.70 -2.26
N HIS A 41 7.02 -1.47 -2.74
CA HIS A 41 6.19 -0.34 -2.35
C HIS A 41 4.71 -0.57 -2.69
N LEU A 42 4.42 -1.07 -3.90
CA LEU A 42 3.05 -1.37 -4.33
C LEU A 42 2.44 -2.49 -3.50
N VAL A 43 3.19 -3.56 -3.24
CA VAL A 43 2.76 -4.65 -2.35
C VAL A 43 2.48 -4.12 -0.93
N CYS A 44 3.33 -3.25 -0.40
CA CYS A 44 3.08 -2.57 0.88
C CYS A 44 1.78 -1.78 0.86
N CYS A 45 1.56 -0.91 -0.14
CA CYS A 45 0.33 -0.14 -0.26
C CYS A 45 -0.90 -1.05 -0.34
N GLN A 46 -0.82 -2.13 -1.11
CA GLN A 46 -1.90 -3.09 -1.28
C GLN A 46 -2.26 -3.78 0.04
N LEU A 47 -1.25 -4.29 0.76
CA LEU A 47 -1.44 -5.02 2.02
C LEU A 47 -1.82 -4.09 3.17
N PHE A 48 -1.32 -2.87 3.19
CA PHE A 48 -1.61 -1.88 4.23
C PHE A 48 -2.99 -1.24 4.06
N SER A 49 -3.56 -1.28 2.85
CA SER A 49 -4.88 -0.70 2.58
C SER A 49 -5.95 -1.22 3.56
N ARG A 50 -6.70 -0.28 4.15
CA ARG A 50 -7.77 -0.56 5.14
C ARG A 50 -7.31 -1.37 6.37
N THR A 51 -6.03 -1.28 6.73
CA THR A 51 -5.50 -1.81 7.99
C THR A 51 -5.16 -0.65 8.94
N THR A 52 -5.12 -0.94 10.23
CA THR A 52 -4.57 -0.01 11.23
C THR A 52 -3.09 -0.35 11.42
N ALA A 53 -2.23 0.67 11.38
CA ALA A 53 -0.81 0.49 11.64
C ALA A 53 -0.58 -0.17 13.01
N GLY A 54 0.28 -1.18 13.05
CA GLY A 54 0.64 -1.85 14.31
C GLY A 54 1.73 -2.89 14.09
N PRO A 55 2.42 -3.33 15.17
CA PRO A 55 3.57 -4.25 15.06
C PRO A 55 3.26 -5.52 14.27
N VAL A 56 2.06 -6.08 14.45
CA VAL A 56 1.61 -7.30 13.74
C VAL A 56 1.49 -7.05 12.24
N VAL A 57 0.87 -5.94 11.83
CA VAL A 57 0.72 -5.59 10.41
C VAL A 57 2.09 -5.37 9.77
N MET A 58 2.97 -4.62 10.43
CA MET A 58 4.31 -4.34 9.95
C MET A 58 5.14 -5.62 9.80
N ALA A 59 5.10 -6.51 10.80
CA ALA A 59 5.80 -7.78 10.77
C ALA A 59 5.25 -8.72 9.69
N THR A 60 3.92 -8.76 9.52
CA THR A 60 3.26 -9.57 8.49
C THR A 60 3.68 -9.12 7.09
N ILE A 61 3.65 -7.82 6.81
CA ILE A 61 4.07 -7.28 5.50
C ILE A 61 5.56 -7.53 5.27
N ALA A 62 6.41 -7.33 6.29
CA ALA A 62 7.84 -7.59 6.18
C ALA A 62 8.13 -9.08 5.92
N SER A 63 7.42 -10.00 6.59
CA SER A 63 7.55 -11.43 6.34
C SER A 63 7.09 -11.79 4.94
N PHE A 64 5.96 -11.25 4.48
CA PHE A 64 5.42 -11.49 3.15
C PHE A 64 6.40 -11.07 2.05
N LEU A 65 7.00 -9.88 2.17
CA LEU A 65 7.98 -9.38 1.20
C LEU A 65 9.31 -10.14 1.20
N LYS A 66 9.70 -10.74 2.33
CA LYS A 66 10.87 -11.62 2.39
C LYS A 66 10.63 -12.92 1.63
N THR A 67 9.43 -13.48 1.72
CA THR A 67 9.05 -14.69 0.99
C THR A 67 8.82 -14.41 -0.49
N HIS A 68 8.12 -13.32 -0.80
CA HIS A 68 7.70 -12.98 -2.16
C HIS A 68 8.38 -11.70 -2.64
N THR A 69 9.61 -11.84 -3.11
CA THR A 69 10.45 -10.70 -3.52
C THR A 69 10.11 -10.17 -4.92
N THR A 70 9.43 -10.97 -5.76
CA THR A 70 9.12 -10.62 -7.15
C THR A 70 7.64 -10.84 -7.49
N PRO A 71 7.09 -10.16 -8.51
CA PRO A 71 5.71 -10.40 -8.97
C PRO A 71 5.51 -11.83 -9.45
N ALA A 72 6.50 -12.43 -10.12
CA ALA A 72 6.45 -13.82 -10.56
C ALA A 72 6.27 -14.79 -9.36
N SER A 73 7.00 -14.57 -8.27
CA SER A 73 6.88 -15.41 -7.07
C SER A 73 5.48 -15.40 -6.44
N ILE A 74 4.69 -14.34 -6.63
CA ILE A 74 3.31 -14.24 -6.14
C ILE A 74 2.34 -14.96 -7.09
N LEU A 75 2.62 -14.94 -8.39
CA LEU A 75 1.82 -15.67 -9.38
C LEU A 75 1.98 -17.19 -9.22
N GLU A 76 3.22 -17.63 -9.00
CA GLU A 76 3.60 -19.04 -8.81
C GLU A 76 3.13 -19.61 -7.47
N ALA A 77 3.03 -18.78 -6.42
CA ALA A 77 2.62 -19.23 -5.10
C ALA A 77 1.16 -19.70 -5.07
N ASP A 78 0.88 -20.70 -4.23
CA ASP A 78 -0.48 -21.19 -4.04
C ASP A 78 -1.37 -20.14 -3.35
N LYS A 79 -2.65 -20.12 -3.73
CA LYS A 79 -3.61 -19.13 -3.18
C LYS A 79 -3.73 -19.26 -1.67
N ALA A 80 -3.79 -20.50 -1.17
CA ALA A 80 -3.89 -20.81 0.24
C ALA A 80 -2.67 -20.30 1.04
N ASP A 81 -1.46 -20.41 0.48
CA ASP A 81 -0.24 -19.94 1.12
C ASP A 81 -0.23 -18.42 1.25
N ILE A 82 -0.65 -17.71 0.20
CA ILE A 82 -0.77 -16.25 0.22
C ILE A 82 -1.82 -15.83 1.26
N GLU A 83 -2.98 -16.49 1.30
CA GLU A 83 -4.05 -16.21 2.27
C GLU A 83 -3.58 -16.42 3.70
N ALA A 84 -2.89 -17.52 3.97
CA ALA A 84 -2.29 -17.81 5.28
C ALA A 84 -1.27 -16.73 5.67
N ALA A 85 -0.40 -16.33 4.73
CA ALA A 85 0.63 -15.33 4.97
C ALA A 85 0.07 -13.93 5.28
N VAL A 86 -1.11 -13.59 4.75
CA VAL A 86 -1.77 -12.28 4.98
C VAL A 86 -2.95 -12.36 5.96
N SER A 87 -3.19 -13.52 6.57
CA SER A 87 -4.36 -13.79 7.42
C SER A 87 -4.53 -12.77 8.55
N ALA A 88 -3.42 -12.37 9.19
CA ALA A 88 -3.39 -11.37 10.26
C ALA A 88 -3.85 -9.96 9.84
N LEU A 89 -3.89 -9.66 8.54
CA LEU A 89 -4.31 -8.37 7.99
C LEU A 89 -5.83 -8.30 7.73
N GLY A 90 -6.53 -9.43 7.85
CA GLY A 90 -7.93 -9.57 7.44
C GLY A 90 -8.13 -9.43 5.93
N LEU A 91 -9.34 -9.74 5.46
CA LEU A 91 -9.70 -9.69 4.03
C LEU A 91 -8.76 -10.54 3.15
N HIS A 92 -8.26 -11.66 3.68
CA HIS A 92 -7.17 -12.43 3.06
C HIS A 92 -7.50 -12.90 1.64
N GLU A 93 -8.72 -13.41 1.39
CA GLU A 93 -9.16 -13.80 0.04
C GLU A 93 -9.12 -12.63 -0.95
N ILE A 94 -9.62 -11.46 -0.54
CA ILE A 94 -9.64 -10.25 -1.37
C ILE A 94 -8.21 -9.76 -1.64
N ARG A 95 -7.35 -9.78 -0.61
CA ARG A 95 -5.94 -9.39 -0.73
C ARG A 95 -5.16 -10.35 -1.62
N GLN A 96 -5.36 -11.66 -1.45
CA GLN A 96 -4.77 -12.71 -2.29
C GLN A 96 -5.11 -12.45 -3.76
N LYS A 97 -6.39 -12.29 -4.07
CA LYS A 97 -6.84 -12.04 -5.45
C LYS A 97 -6.24 -10.74 -5.99
N ALA A 98 -6.25 -9.68 -5.20
CA ALA A 98 -5.68 -8.41 -5.59
C ALA A 98 -4.17 -8.51 -5.86
N LEU A 99 -3.41 -9.21 -5.02
CA LEU A 99 -1.98 -9.43 -5.20
C LEU A 99 -1.67 -10.20 -6.49
N LYS A 100 -2.41 -11.27 -6.80
CA LYS A 100 -2.22 -11.99 -8.07
C LYS A 100 -2.56 -11.12 -9.28
N CYS A 101 -3.73 -10.45 -9.27
CA CYS A 101 -4.13 -9.59 -10.39
C CYS A 101 -3.15 -8.41 -10.57
N MET A 102 -2.67 -7.82 -9.47
CA MET A 102 -1.67 -6.75 -9.49
C MET A 102 -0.35 -7.24 -10.07
N SER A 103 0.10 -8.44 -9.68
CA SER A 103 1.35 -9.04 -10.17
C SER A 103 1.30 -9.36 -11.66
N GLU A 104 0.17 -9.90 -12.13
CA GLU A 104 -0.07 -10.16 -13.54
C GLU A 104 -0.08 -8.86 -14.35
N ALA A 105 -0.84 -7.86 -13.90
CA ALA A 105 -0.91 -6.56 -14.56
C ALA A 105 0.46 -5.85 -14.57
N PHE A 106 1.24 -5.95 -13.50
CA PHE A 106 2.57 -5.36 -13.39
C PHE A 106 3.57 -5.95 -14.40
N LEU A 107 3.42 -7.24 -14.74
CA LEU A 107 4.26 -7.92 -15.72
C LEU A 107 3.77 -7.75 -17.17
N ALA A 108 2.45 -7.69 -17.36
CA ALA A 108 1.83 -7.69 -18.69
C ALA A 108 1.65 -6.30 -19.30
N LYS A 109 1.45 -5.26 -18.49
CA LYS A 109 1.07 -3.93 -18.97
C LYS A 109 2.09 -2.87 -18.59
N ASP A 110 2.35 -1.97 -19.54
CA ASP A 110 3.01 -0.70 -19.24
C ASP A 110 2.01 0.28 -18.60
N CYS A 111 1.97 0.34 -17.27
CA CYS A 111 1.18 1.34 -16.54
C CYS A 111 1.91 2.70 -16.56
N LYS A 112 1.24 3.81 -16.23
CA LYS A 112 1.89 5.12 -15.97
C LYS A 112 1.73 5.56 -14.51
N LEU A 113 0.71 5.05 -13.85
CA LEU A 113 0.43 5.29 -12.44
C LEU A 113 0.11 3.96 -11.73
N PRO A 114 0.48 3.82 -10.45
CA PRO A 114 0.04 2.70 -9.62
C PRO A 114 -1.45 2.39 -9.69
N SER A 115 -2.34 3.40 -9.72
CA SER A 115 -3.79 3.24 -9.75
C SER A 115 -4.35 2.52 -10.97
N GLU A 116 -3.55 2.35 -12.03
CA GLU A 116 -3.91 1.50 -13.16
C GLU A 116 -3.80 -0.01 -12.84
N LEU A 117 -3.11 -0.36 -11.76
CA LEU A 117 -2.97 -1.74 -11.30
C LEU A 117 -4.15 -2.11 -10.39
N HIS A 118 -4.68 -3.31 -10.59
CA HIS A 118 -5.79 -3.80 -9.79
C HIS A 118 -5.46 -3.79 -8.29
N GLY A 119 -6.32 -3.16 -7.49
CA GLY A 119 -6.16 -3.04 -6.03
C GLY A 119 -5.43 -1.76 -5.58
N CYS A 120 -4.68 -1.11 -6.47
CA CYS A 120 -4.03 0.17 -6.19
C CYS A 120 -5.02 1.33 -6.44
N GLY A 121 -5.18 2.22 -5.46
CA GLY A 121 -6.02 3.42 -5.58
C GLY A 121 -5.19 4.70 -5.52
N SER A 122 -5.86 5.85 -5.34
CA SER A 122 -5.21 7.16 -5.20
C SER A 122 -4.15 7.19 -4.09
N PHE A 123 -4.37 6.46 -3.00
CA PHE A 123 -3.37 6.30 -1.94
C PHE A 123 -2.03 5.72 -2.44
N ALA A 124 -2.08 4.71 -3.32
CA ALA A 124 -0.87 4.10 -3.87
C ALA A 124 -0.14 5.08 -4.79
N ASP A 125 -0.87 5.87 -5.59
CA ASP A 125 -0.30 6.93 -6.42
C ASP A 125 0.39 7.99 -5.56
N GLU A 126 -0.31 8.53 -4.56
CA GLU A 126 0.23 9.55 -3.66
C GLU A 126 1.48 9.05 -2.93
N SER A 127 1.42 7.82 -2.41
CA SER A 127 2.54 7.17 -1.73
C SER A 127 3.75 7.00 -2.66
N TRP A 128 3.53 6.47 -3.86
CA TRP A 128 4.59 6.29 -4.86
C TRP A 128 5.24 7.62 -5.26
N GLN A 129 4.45 8.67 -5.45
CA GLN A 129 4.98 9.99 -5.79
C GLN A 129 5.89 10.52 -4.66
N ILE A 130 5.51 10.32 -3.40
CA ILE A 130 6.29 10.81 -2.26
C ILE A 130 7.56 9.98 -2.06
N PHE A 131 7.43 8.67 -1.93
CA PHE A 131 8.51 7.80 -1.46
C PHE A 131 9.38 7.22 -2.57
N CYS A 132 8.87 7.08 -3.78
CA CYS A 132 9.66 6.56 -4.92
C CYS A 132 10.13 7.70 -5.84
N ARG A 133 9.30 8.72 -6.05
CA ARG A 133 9.57 9.84 -6.96
C ARG A 133 10.14 11.09 -6.26
N GLY A 134 10.13 11.15 -4.93
CA GLY A 134 10.70 12.26 -4.17
C GLY A 134 9.84 13.53 -4.17
N GLN A 135 8.53 13.43 -4.40
CA GLN A 135 7.61 14.56 -4.31
C GLN A 135 7.58 15.13 -2.88
N THR A 136 7.81 16.43 -2.74
CA THR A 136 7.80 17.12 -1.44
C THR A 136 6.61 18.07 -1.27
N SER A 137 5.83 18.31 -2.32
CA SER A 137 4.61 19.13 -2.24
C SER A 137 3.42 18.30 -1.74
N SER A 138 2.69 18.86 -0.79
CA SER A 138 1.46 18.30 -0.23
C SER A 138 0.21 18.64 -1.03
N LYS A 139 0.34 19.40 -2.12
CA LYS A 139 -0.78 19.79 -2.96
C LYS A 139 -1.36 18.55 -3.65
N GLY A 140 -2.65 18.28 -3.42
CA GLY A 140 -3.37 17.16 -4.02
C GLY A 140 -3.25 15.83 -3.27
N VAL A 141 -2.49 15.76 -2.17
CA VAL A 141 -2.39 14.55 -1.32
C VAL A 141 -3.59 14.52 -0.37
N GLN A 142 -4.41 13.47 -0.45
CA GLN A 142 -5.60 13.33 0.39
C GLN A 142 -5.27 12.62 1.71
N ASP A 143 -4.38 11.64 1.69
CA ASP A 143 -4.08 10.84 2.86
C ASP A 143 -3.51 11.69 4.02
N ARG A 144 -4.03 11.43 5.23
CA ARG A 144 -3.69 12.19 6.42
C ARG A 144 -2.25 11.93 6.87
N PHE A 145 -1.76 10.70 6.76
CA PHE A 145 -0.42 10.33 7.21
C PHE A 145 0.64 10.78 6.20
N LEU A 146 0.37 10.67 4.90
CA LEU A 146 1.23 11.22 3.85
C LEU A 146 1.40 12.74 3.98
N ARG A 147 0.31 13.48 4.27
CA ARG A 147 0.40 14.93 4.54
C ARG A 147 1.21 15.26 5.78
N GLN A 148 1.09 14.49 6.86
CA GLN A 148 1.90 14.67 8.06
C GLN A 148 3.38 14.45 7.76
N TYR A 149 3.71 13.40 7.02
CA TYR A 149 5.07 13.13 6.57
C TYR A 149 5.65 14.28 5.74
N LEU A 150 4.90 14.80 4.76
CA LEU A 150 5.32 15.94 3.95
C LEU A 150 5.48 17.24 4.75
N SER A 151 4.62 17.48 5.75
CA SER A 151 4.75 18.60 6.67
C SER A 151 6.02 18.48 7.52
N TRP A 152 6.30 17.27 8.02
CA TRP A 152 7.53 16.95 8.74
C TRP A 152 8.77 17.17 7.87
N LEU A 153 8.77 16.73 6.60
CA LEU A 153 9.89 16.95 5.68
C LEU A 153 10.24 18.44 5.52
N LYS A 154 9.23 19.32 5.53
CA LYS A 154 9.42 20.77 5.36
C LYS A 154 9.89 21.45 6.63
N THR A 155 9.33 21.06 7.77
CA THR A 155 9.54 21.77 9.04
C THR A 155 10.69 21.21 9.87
N GLY A 156 11.11 19.96 9.62
CA GLY A 156 12.09 19.23 10.43
C GLY A 156 11.64 18.94 11.86
N LYS A 157 10.49 19.47 12.30
CA LYS A 157 9.92 19.26 13.63
C LYS A 157 9.18 17.93 13.62
N GLN A 158 9.63 16.98 14.43
CA GLN A 158 8.96 15.68 14.59
C GLN A 158 7.47 15.91 14.90
N ALA A 159 6.59 15.33 14.10
CA ALA A 159 5.18 15.28 14.45
C ALA A 159 5.06 14.40 15.70
N ALA A 160 4.54 14.97 16.79
CA ALA A 160 4.29 14.20 18.00
C ALA A 160 3.46 12.97 17.64
N ALA A 161 3.95 11.77 18.00
CA ALA A 161 3.26 10.51 17.77
C ALA A 161 1.86 10.59 18.38
N GLY A 162 0.85 10.82 17.53
CA GLY A 162 -0.53 10.89 17.96
C GLY A 162 -0.99 9.50 18.36
N THR A 163 -1.22 9.29 19.65
CA THR A 163 -1.94 8.14 20.20
C THR A 163 -3.29 8.01 19.50
N ASP A 164 -3.49 6.95 18.73
CA ASP A 164 -4.77 6.59 18.12
C ASP A 164 -5.70 6.02 19.20
N GLY A 165 -6.32 6.90 19.97
CA GLY A 165 -7.44 6.58 20.85
C GLY A 165 -8.76 6.68 20.06
N SER A 166 -8.99 5.78 19.10
CA SER A 166 -10.29 5.69 18.43
C SER A 166 -11.32 4.98 19.34
N ALA A 167 -11.77 5.64 20.41
CA ALA A 167 -13.03 5.29 21.06
C ALA A 167 -14.16 5.71 20.11
N LYS A 168 -14.71 4.76 19.34
CA LYS A 168 -15.92 5.02 18.54
C LYS A 168 -17.07 5.36 19.49
N PRO A 169 -17.82 6.46 19.27
CA PRO A 169 -19.04 6.70 20.01
C PRO A 169 -20.08 5.64 19.63
N THR A 170 -20.48 4.81 20.59
CA THR A 170 -21.59 3.87 20.48
C THR A 170 -22.89 4.64 20.28
N ARG A 171 -23.45 4.56 19.07
CA ARG A 171 -24.78 5.11 18.76
C ARG A 171 -25.83 4.27 19.49
N PRO A 172 -26.74 4.85 20.30
CA PRO A 172 -27.76 4.07 20.97
C PRO A 172 -28.72 3.47 19.94
N ARG A 173 -28.95 2.16 20.03
CA ARG A 173 -29.95 1.43 19.24
C ARG A 173 -31.33 1.96 19.59
N LYS A 174 -32.03 2.56 18.62
CA LYS A 174 -33.47 2.86 18.73
C LYS A 174 -34.21 1.54 18.96
N ARG A 175 -34.89 1.41 20.11
CA ARG A 175 -35.84 0.33 20.36
C ARG A 175 -37.00 0.48 19.37
N LYS A 176 -37.23 -0.54 18.56
CA LYS A 176 -38.42 -0.66 17.73
C LYS A 176 -39.56 -1.03 18.68
N MET A 177 -40.53 -0.14 18.87
CA MET A 177 -41.82 -0.50 19.47
C MET A 177 -42.52 -1.42 18.46
N GLU A 178 -42.70 -2.69 18.82
CA GLU A 178 -43.70 -3.53 18.18
C GLU A 178 -45.06 -3.19 18.79
N LEU A 179 -45.99 -2.83 17.90
CA LEU A 179 -47.40 -2.60 18.13
C LEU A 179 -48.12 -3.75 17.44
N ALA A 180 -48.79 -4.63 18.19
CA ALA A 180 -49.98 -5.38 17.78
C ALA A 180 -50.40 -6.37 18.88
N PRO A 181 -51.67 -6.84 18.88
CA PRO A 181 -52.90 -6.19 18.44
C PRO A 181 -53.72 -5.63 19.61
#